data_AF-A0A6P0WQA4-F1
#
_entry.id   AF-A0A6P0WQA4-F1
#
_cell.length_a   1.000
_cell.length_b   1.000
_cell.length_c   1.000
_cell.angle_alpha   90.00
_cell.angle_beta   90.00
_cell.angle_gamma   90.00
#
_symmetry.space_group_name_H-M   'P 1'
#
loop_
_entity.id
_entity.type
_entity.pdbx_description
1 polymer ?
#
loop_
_entity_poly.entity_id
_entity_poly.type
_entity_poly.pdbx_seq_one_letter_code
_entity_poly.pdbx_strand_id
1 'polypeptide(L)'
;MVNNQLKLKSEYLYDLLQEIQKEPSMYLGSCSITSLRMLLLGYGMARGKLGLPLTAQEKEFGGFQGWIQERYKSTTSQGWDKIILFHSCDERDAFNRFFELLEQFIDTPHG
;
A
#
# COMPACT_ATOMS: atom_id res chain seq x y z
N MET A 1 12.01 -7.38 -34.91
CA MET A 1 12.33 -8.03 -33.63
C MET A 1 12.46 -6.94 -32.57
N VAL A 2 11.47 -6.80 -31.69
CA VAL A 2 11.66 -6.19 -30.36
C VAL A 2 10.86 -7.06 -29.40
N ASN A 3 11.53 -8.09 -28.89
CA ASN A 3 11.01 -8.92 -27.81
C ASN A 3 11.16 -8.11 -26.51
N ASN A 4 10.26 -7.15 -26.28
CA ASN A 4 10.18 -6.49 -24.98
C ASN A 4 9.31 -7.36 -24.07
N GLN A 5 9.80 -8.55 -23.74
CA GLN A 5 9.35 -9.20 -22.52
C GLN A 5 9.92 -8.34 -21.38
N LEU A 6 9.13 -7.33 -20.97
CA LEU A 6 9.13 -6.93 -19.57
C LEU A 6 8.95 -8.23 -18.81
N LYS A 7 10.06 -8.79 -18.31
CA LYS A 7 10.02 -9.75 -17.21
C LYS A 7 9.36 -8.98 -16.07
N LEU A 8 8.03 -8.97 -16.06
CA LEU A 8 7.25 -8.53 -14.92
C LEU A 8 7.82 -9.35 -13.78
N LYS A 9 8.52 -8.68 -12.86
CA LYS A 9 8.85 -9.30 -11.59
C LYS A 9 7.54 -9.88 -11.06
N SER A 10 7.57 -11.15 -10.70
CA SER A 10 6.39 -11.84 -10.18
C SER A 10 5.88 -11.22 -8.88
N GLU A 11 6.72 -10.44 -8.19
CA GLU A 11 6.42 -9.69 -6.97
C GLU A 11 7.04 -8.30 -7.09
N TYR A 12 6.24 -7.24 -6.89
CA TYR A 12 6.73 -5.87 -7.08
C TYR A 12 5.96 -4.77 -6.31
N LEU A 13 4.87 -5.11 -5.61
CA LEU A 13 4.09 -4.14 -4.84
C LEU A 13 4.93 -3.54 -3.71
N TYR A 14 5.65 -4.36 -2.96
CA TYR A 14 6.47 -3.88 -1.84
C TYR A 14 7.73 -3.14 -2.33
N ASP A 15 8.30 -3.56 -3.45
CA ASP A 15 9.37 -2.81 -4.11
C ASP A 15 8.89 -1.39 -4.48
N LEU A 16 7.70 -1.28 -5.10
CA LEU A 16 7.07 0.00 -5.42
C LEU A 16 6.81 0.85 -4.17
N LEU A 17 6.29 0.24 -3.09
CA LEU A 17 6.06 0.96 -1.83
C LEU A 17 7.38 1.47 -1.23
N GLN A 18 8.46 0.69 -1.28
CA GLN A 18 9.77 1.13 -0.83
C GLN A 18 10.34 2.28 -1.69
N GLU A 19 10.13 2.25 -3.01
CA GLU A 19 10.49 3.35 -3.89
C GLU A 19 9.71 4.63 -3.54
N ILE A 20 8.40 4.52 -3.32
CA ILE A 20 7.54 5.64 -2.91
C ILE A 20 7.97 6.19 -1.54
N GLN A 21 8.36 5.33 -0.59
CA GLN A 21 8.84 5.78 0.73
C GLN A 21 10.12 6.62 0.62
N LYS A 22 11.03 6.23 -0.28
CA LYS A 22 12.31 6.92 -0.49
C LYS A 22 12.13 8.27 -1.16
N GLU A 23 11.26 8.36 -2.17
CA GLU A 23 11.08 9.56 -3.00
C GLU A 23 9.60 9.96 -3.14
N PRO A 24 8.86 10.22 -2.04
CA PRO A 24 7.41 10.40 -2.08
C PRO A 24 6.96 11.56 -2.96
N SER A 25 7.75 12.62 -3.05
CA SER A 25 7.45 13.78 -3.92
C SER A 25 7.43 13.40 -5.40
N MET A 26 8.24 12.44 -5.85
CA MET A 26 8.29 12.01 -7.25
C MET A 26 7.04 11.23 -7.65
N TYR A 27 6.48 10.43 -6.74
CA TYR A 27 5.34 9.56 -7.02
C TYR A 27 4.00 10.21 -6.65
N LEU A 28 3.96 10.99 -5.57
CA LEU A 28 2.73 11.50 -4.95
C LEU A 28 2.64 13.04 -4.94
N GLY A 29 3.72 13.74 -5.30
CA GLY A 29 3.84 15.20 -5.18
C GLY A 29 4.01 15.71 -3.74
N SER A 30 3.75 14.88 -2.73
CA SER A 30 3.89 15.20 -1.29
C SER A 30 3.87 13.93 -0.44
N CYS A 31 4.31 14.03 0.82
CA CYS A 31 4.11 12.98 1.82
C CYS A 31 2.65 13.00 2.30
N SER A 32 1.78 12.23 1.64
CA SER A 32 0.35 12.16 1.97
C SER A 32 -0.16 10.74 1.92
N ILE A 33 -0.78 10.29 3.02
CA ILE A 33 -1.43 8.99 3.08
C ILE A 33 -2.65 8.92 2.15
N THR A 34 -3.36 10.03 1.99
CA THR A 34 -4.49 10.11 1.07
C THR A 34 -4.02 9.93 -0.38
N SER A 35 -2.94 10.61 -0.79
CA SER A 35 -2.35 10.44 -2.14
C SER A 35 -1.83 9.01 -2.36
N LEU A 36 -1.16 8.43 -1.35
CA LEU A 36 -0.69 7.04 -1.41
C LEU A 36 -1.86 6.07 -1.63
N ARG A 37 -2.95 6.23 -0.87
CA ARG A 37 -4.16 5.41 -1.01
C ARG A 37 -4.74 5.50 -2.43
N MET A 38 -4.81 6.70 -2.99
CA MET A 38 -5.31 6.92 -4.35
C MET A 38 -4.43 6.29 -5.42
N LEU A 39 -3.10 6.37 -5.27
CA LEU A 39 -2.16 5.68 -6.15
C LEU A 39 -2.41 4.16 -6.14
N LEU A 40 -2.54 3.55 -4.95
CA LEU A 40 -2.78 2.12 -4.82
C LEU A 40 -4.15 1.68 -5.35
N LEU A 41 -5.19 2.53 -5.25
CA LEU A 41 -6.47 2.29 -5.92
C LEU A 41 -6.33 2.24 -7.43
N GLY A 42 -5.63 3.23 -8.01
CA GLY A 42 -5.38 3.30 -9.45
C GLY A 42 -4.56 2.11 -9.94
N TYR A 43 -3.53 1.74 -9.19
CA TYR A 43 -2.71 0.56 -9.40
C TYR A 43 -3.53 -0.74 -9.48
N GLY A 44 -4.34 -1.02 -8.45
CA GLY A 44 -5.18 -2.20 -8.41
C GLY A 44 -6.22 -2.22 -9.53
N MET A 45 -6.82 -1.06 -9.82
CA MET A 45 -7.78 -0.92 -10.92
C MET A 45 -7.13 -1.22 -12.28
N ALA A 46 -5.94 -0.70 -12.55
CA ALA A 46 -5.23 -0.94 -13.80
C ALA A 46 -4.89 -2.43 -13.97
N ARG A 47 -4.38 -3.09 -12.92
CA ARG A 47 -4.09 -4.53 -12.95
C ARG A 47 -5.33 -5.36 -13.22
N GLY A 48 -6.45 -5.04 -12.55
CA GLY A 48 -7.73 -5.71 -12.77
C GLY A 48 -8.24 -5.55 -14.20
N LYS A 49 -8.17 -4.34 -14.77
CA LYS A 49 -8.56 -4.08 -16.17
C LYS A 49 -7.69 -4.84 -17.18
N LEU A 50 -6.42 -5.07 -16.85
CA LEU A 50 -5.49 -5.84 -17.69
C LEU A 50 -5.58 -7.35 -17.46
N GLY A 51 -6.45 -7.82 -16.57
CA GLY A 51 -6.59 -9.25 -16.26
C GLY A 51 -5.36 -9.87 -15.61
N LEU A 52 -4.52 -9.05 -14.96
CA LEU A 52 -3.31 -9.54 -14.30
C LEU A 52 -3.69 -10.30 -13.01
N PRO A 53 -3.16 -11.51 -12.78
CA PRO A 53 -3.39 -12.22 -11.54
C PRO A 53 -2.73 -11.48 -10.36
N LEU A 54 -3.35 -11.57 -9.18
CA LEU A 54 -2.73 -11.08 -7.94
C LEU A 54 -1.44 -11.84 -7.64
N THR A 55 -0.38 -11.12 -7.32
CA THR A 55 0.88 -11.67 -6.81
C THR A 55 0.71 -12.09 -5.34
N ALA A 56 1.72 -12.74 -4.74
CA ALA A 56 1.69 -13.08 -3.33
C ALA A 56 1.65 -11.83 -2.44
N GLN A 57 2.45 -10.80 -2.75
CA GLN A 57 2.44 -9.52 -2.02
C GLN A 57 1.07 -8.84 -2.05
N GLU A 58 0.36 -8.91 -3.17
CA GLU A 58 -0.96 -8.27 -3.27
C GLU A 58 -2.05 -9.04 -2.53
N LYS A 59 -1.93 -10.37 -2.48
CA LYS A 59 -2.80 -11.21 -1.65
C LYS A 59 -2.56 -10.95 -0.17
N GLU A 60 -1.29 -10.90 0.23
CA GLU A 60 -0.89 -10.58 1.61
C GLU A 60 -1.35 -9.17 2.00
N PHE A 61 -1.04 -8.15 1.21
CA PHE A 61 -1.49 -6.77 1.45
C PHE A 61 -3.02 -6.63 1.50
N GLY A 62 -3.78 -7.55 0.87
CA GLY A 62 -5.22 -7.64 1.03
C GLY A 62 -5.69 -7.79 2.48
N GLY A 63 -4.86 -8.38 3.35
CA GLY A 63 -5.10 -8.50 4.80
C GLY A 63 -4.79 -7.24 5.61
N PHE A 64 -4.09 -6.25 5.04
CA PHE A 64 -3.61 -5.07 5.77
C PHE A 64 -4.75 -4.25 6.40
N GLN A 65 -5.90 -4.14 5.71
CA GLN A 65 -7.08 -3.47 6.24
C GLN A 65 -7.55 -4.09 7.56
N GLY A 66 -7.70 -5.42 7.60
CA GLY A 66 -8.18 -6.13 8.79
C GLY A 66 -7.18 -6.00 9.94
N TRP A 67 -5.89 -6.15 9.64
CA TRP A 67 -4.83 -5.98 10.64
C TRP A 67 -4.81 -4.57 11.25
N ILE A 68 -4.99 -3.52 10.44
CA ILE A 68 -5.10 -2.13 10.93
C ILE A 68 -6.35 -1.96 11.81
N GLN A 69 -7.50 -2.51 11.42
CA GLN A 69 -8.72 -2.44 12.22
C GLN A 69 -8.55 -3.12 13.58
N GLU A 70 -7.95 -4.31 13.62
CA GLU A 70 -7.65 -5.02 14.87
C GLU A 70 -6.69 -4.22 15.75
N ARG A 71 -5.60 -3.72 15.18
CA ARG A 71 -4.57 -2.96 15.90
C ARG A 71 -5.12 -1.70 16.58
N TYR A 72 -5.95 -0.95 15.86
CA TYR A 72 -6.56 0.27 16.39
C TYR A 72 -7.91 0.03 17.09
N LYS A 73 -8.34 -1.23 17.23
CA LYS A 73 -9.66 -1.63 17.77
C LYS A 73 -10.81 -0.87 17.09
N SER A 74 -10.67 -0.65 15.78
CA SER A 74 -11.57 0.17 15.00
C SER A 74 -12.64 -0.68 14.32
N THR A 75 -13.90 -0.34 14.56
CA THR A 75 -15.08 -1.00 13.95
C THR A 75 -15.60 -0.24 12.71
N THR A 76 -14.88 0.79 12.28
CA THR A 76 -15.26 1.62 11.14
C THR A 76 -15.12 0.86 9.81
N SER A 77 -15.99 1.16 8.86
CA SER A 77 -15.87 0.69 7.47
C SER A 77 -14.90 1.54 6.63
N GLN A 78 -14.31 2.58 7.21
CA GLN A 78 -13.32 3.42 6.53
C GLN A 78 -12.04 2.63 6.24
N GLY A 79 -11.34 3.04 5.17
CA GLY A 79 -10.06 2.47 4.79
C GLY A 79 -8.97 2.73 5.83
N TRP A 80 -7.94 1.88 5.82
CA TRP A 80 -6.75 2.00 6.66
C TRP A 80 -6.13 3.40 6.61
N ASP A 81 -6.23 4.10 5.48
CA ASP A 81 -5.72 5.46 5.30
C ASP A 81 -6.39 6.45 6.26
N LYS A 82 -7.71 6.34 6.43
CA LYS A 82 -8.47 7.20 7.35
C LYS A 82 -8.27 6.79 8.81
N ILE A 83 -8.16 5.50 9.09
CA ILE A 83 -7.85 5.02 10.45
C ILE A 83 -6.49 5.56 10.89
N ILE A 84 -5.46 5.39 10.06
CA ILE A 84 -4.11 5.88 10.37
C ILE A 84 -4.11 7.41 10.49
N LEU A 85 -4.73 8.12 9.53
CA LEU A 85 -4.81 9.58 9.57
C LEU A 85 -5.50 10.10 10.84
N PHE A 86 -6.57 9.45 11.29
CA PHE A 86 -7.26 9.81 12.53
C PHE A 86 -6.36 9.74 13.77
N HIS A 87 -5.40 8.81 13.77
CA HIS A 87 -4.42 8.64 14.85
C HIS A 87 -3.10 9.38 14.61
N SER A 88 -3.06 10.29 13.63
CA SER A 88 -1.87 11.02 13.21
C SER A 88 -2.08 12.53 13.33
N CYS A 89 -0.97 13.27 13.43
CA CYS A 89 -1.02 14.73 13.52
C CYS A 89 -1.47 15.38 12.20
N ASP A 90 -1.00 14.86 11.08
CA ASP A 90 -1.29 15.34 9.73
C ASP A 90 -1.08 14.24 8.67
N GLU A 91 -1.22 14.60 7.40
CA GLU A 91 -1.02 13.71 6.24
C GLU A 91 0.39 13.13 6.15
N ARG A 92 1.42 13.88 6.58
CA ARG A 92 2.82 13.45 6.53
C ARG A 92 3.13 12.46 7.66
N ASP A 93 2.68 12.75 8.87
CA ASP A 93 2.78 11.82 10.00
C ASP A 93 2.05 10.51 9.69
N ALA A 94 0.84 10.59 9.13
CA ALA A 94 0.09 9.41 8.69
C ALA A 94 0.82 8.61 7.60
N PHE A 95 1.40 9.30 6.62
CA PHE A 95 2.20 8.67 5.57
C PHE A 95 3.40 7.92 6.15
N ASN A 96 4.16 8.52 7.08
CA ASN A 96 5.30 7.86 7.70
C ASN A 96 4.85 6.64 8.53
N ARG A 97 3.80 6.80 9.33
CA ARG A 97 3.21 5.72 10.13
C ARG A 97 2.72 4.55 9.28
N PHE A 98 2.18 4.81 8.09
CA PHE A 98 1.80 3.74 7.18
C PHE A 98 2.98 2.78 6.90
N PHE A 99 4.19 3.30 6.65
CA PHE A 99 5.33 2.43 6.38
C PHE A 99 5.83 1.68 7.62
N GLU A 100 5.81 2.33 8.79
CA GLU A 100 6.12 1.64 10.06
C GLU A 100 5.13 0.51 10.36
N LEU A 101 3.85 0.74 10.04
CA LEU A 101 2.78 -0.25 10.22
C LEU A 101 2.85 -1.36 9.17
N LEU A 102 3.24 -1.03 7.94
CA LEU A 102 3.44 -2.00 6.87
C LEU A 102 4.60 -2.95 7.19
N GLU A 103 5.72 -2.43 7.69
CA GLU A 103 6.85 -3.25 8.14
C GLU A 103 6.42 -4.22 9.25
N GLN A 104 5.72 -3.71 10.27
CA GLN A 104 5.18 -4.56 11.34
C GLN A 104 4.16 -5.59 10.85
N PHE A 105 3.36 -5.23 9.85
CA PHE A 105 2.40 -6.15 9.23
C PHE A 105 3.15 -7.30 8.56
N ILE A 106 4.12 -7.00 7.69
CA ILE A 106 4.91 -8.00 6.96
C ILE A 106 5.68 -8.93 7.91
N ASP A 107 6.20 -8.40 9.03
CA ASP A 107 6.92 -9.19 10.02
C ASP A 107 6.00 -10.08 10.88
N THR A 108 4.68 -9.83 10.88
CA THR A 108 3.72 -10.60 11.66
C THR A 108 3.22 -11.81 10.86
N PRO A 109 3.33 -13.04 11.38
CA PRO A 109 2.73 -14.20 10.71
C PRO A 109 1.22 -14.05 10.58
N HIS A 110 0.72 -14.09 9.35
CA HIS A 110 -0.71 -14.15 9.08
C HIS A 110 -1.12 -15.63 8.97
N GLY A 111 -2.01 -16.07 9.88
CA GLY A 111 -2.50 -17.45 9.95
C GLY A 111 -3.50 -17.82 8.87
#